data_AF-A0A9W4WGC2-F1
#
_entry.id   AF-A0A9W4WGC2-F1
#
_cell.length_a   1.000
_cell.length_b   1.000
_cell.length_c   1.000
_cell.angle_alpha   90.00
_cell.angle_beta   90.00
_cell.angle_gamma   90.00
#
_symmetry.space_group_name_H-M   'P 1'
#
loop_
_entity.id
_entity.type
_entity.pdbx_description
1 polymer ?
#
loop_
_entity_poly.entity_id
_entity_poly.type
_entity_poly.pdbx_seq_one_letter_code
_entity_poly.pdbx_strand_id
1 'polypeptide(L)'
;TGHAEALQVVYDPAQVSYRALLEFFYRMHDPTTANRQGPDTGPQYRSAIFYHDDEQRKTAEEVTKLANEQWYKGKIVTEVIPAGQWWDAEQYHQLYLHNNPSGYECPSHFLRTFPELQG
;
A
#
# COMPACT_ATOMS: atom_id res chain seq x y z
N THR A 1 10.53 -5.99 -15.99
CA THR A 1 10.02 -4.67 -16.39
C THR A 1 10.31 -3.61 -15.33
N GLY A 2 10.37 -3.95 -14.04
CA GLY A 2 10.64 -3.00 -12.95
C GLY A 2 9.38 -2.34 -12.38
N HIS A 3 8.22 -2.56 -12.99
CA HIS A 3 6.93 -2.09 -12.49
C HIS A 3 6.47 -2.86 -11.24
N ALA A 4 5.66 -2.20 -10.40
CA ALA A 4 4.88 -2.81 -9.34
C ALA A 4 3.43 -2.98 -9.82
N GLU A 5 2.74 -4.02 -9.35
CA GLU A 5 1.27 -3.97 -9.30
C GLU A 5 0.87 -2.94 -8.24
N ALA A 6 -0.04 -2.03 -8.59
CA ALA A 6 -0.38 -0.89 -7.75
C ALA A 6 -1.83 -0.46 -7.95
N LEU A 7 -2.33 0.36 -7.04
CA LEU A 7 -3.63 1.02 -7.12
C LEU A 7 -3.41 2.54 -7.10
N GLN A 8 -3.89 3.24 -8.13
CA GLN A 8 -3.96 4.69 -8.11
C GLN A 8 -5.30 5.13 -7.50
N VAL A 9 -5.24 5.95 -6.45
CA VAL A 9 -6.42 6.42 -5.72
C VAL A 9 -6.60 7.91 -5.94
N VAL A 10 -7.74 8.28 -6.52
CA VAL A 10 -8.23 9.67 -6.54
C VAL A 10 -9.17 9.84 -5.35
N TYR A 11 -8.93 10.85 -4.53
CA TYR A 11 -9.67 11.08 -3.29
C TYR A 11 -9.96 12.57 -3.09
N ASP A 12 -10.97 12.87 -2.28
CA ASP A 12 -11.30 14.22 -1.83
C ASP A 12 -10.66 14.46 -0.44
N PRO A 13 -9.66 15.37 -0.32
CA PRO A 13 -9.01 15.67 0.95
C PRO A 13 -9.96 16.20 2.04
N ALA A 14 -11.13 16.72 1.66
CA ALA A 14 -12.15 17.15 2.62
C ALA A 14 -12.90 15.98 3.28
N GLN A 15 -12.86 14.78 2.68
CA GLN A 15 -13.53 13.58 3.17
C GLN A 15 -12.57 12.56 3.77
N VAL A 16 -11.37 12.44 3.21
CA VAL A 16 -10.32 11.52 3.70
C VAL A 16 -8.95 12.14 3.52
N SER A 17 -8.12 12.07 4.57
CA SER A 17 -6.75 12.56 4.49
C SER A 17 -5.81 11.52 3.87
N TYR A 18 -4.72 11.99 3.26
CA TYR A 18 -3.66 11.10 2.77
C TYR A 18 -3.09 10.20 3.87
N ARG A 19 -2.94 10.75 5.09
CA ARG A 19 -2.54 9.98 6.28
C ARG A 19 -3.46 8.80 6.54
N ALA A 20 -4.78 9.01 6.51
CA ALA A 20 -5.74 7.92 6.74
C ALA A 20 -5.63 6.81 5.68
N LEU A 21 -5.38 7.17 4.42
CA LEU A 21 -5.13 6.21 3.35
C LEU A 21 -3.86 5.38 3.60
N LEU A 22 -2.79 6.01 4.09
CA LEU A 22 -1.54 5.32 4.42
C LEU A 22 -1.65 4.42 5.65
N GLU A 23 -2.38 4.85 6.68
CA GLU A 23 -2.67 4.00 7.84
C GLU A 23 -3.48 2.77 7.43
N PHE A 24 -4.46 2.94 6.53
CA PHE A 24 -5.19 1.83 5.94
C PHE A 24 -4.27 0.90 5.13
N PHE A 25 -3.40 1.47 4.28
CA PHE A 25 -2.40 0.71 3.52
C PHE A 25 -1.57 -0.21 4.42
N TYR A 26 -1.04 0.31 5.54
CA TYR A 26 -0.26 -0.48 6.49
C TYR A 26 -1.08 -1.54 7.20
N ARG A 27 -2.39 -1.37 7.38
CA ARG A 27 -3.24 -2.39 8.01
C ARG A 27 -3.61 -3.52 7.05
N MET A 28 -3.64 -3.27 5.75
CA MET A 28 -4.19 -4.19 4.76
C MET A 28 -3.23 -5.30 4.31
N HIS A 29 -1.92 -5.08 4.30
CA HIS A 29 -0.93 -6.06 3.80
C HIS A 29 0.20 -6.30 4.82
N ASP A 30 1.09 -7.25 4.55
CA ASP A 30 2.35 -7.40 5.28
C ASP A 30 3.45 -6.55 4.60
N PRO A 31 3.85 -5.40 5.18
CA PRO A 31 4.88 -4.51 4.63
C PRO A 31 6.31 -4.96 4.97
N THR A 32 6.52 -6.13 5.58
CA THR A 32 7.83 -6.60 6.06
C THR A 32 8.52 -7.58 5.11
N THR A 33 7.82 -8.00 4.04
CA THR A 33 8.33 -8.94 3.05
C THR A 33 8.79 -8.25 1.79
N ALA A 34 10.10 -8.27 1.52
CA ALA A 34 10.65 -7.71 0.28
C ALA A 34 10.22 -8.55 -0.93
N ASN A 35 9.73 -7.87 -1.98
CA ASN A 35 9.35 -8.47 -3.27
C ASN A 35 8.40 -9.68 -3.14
N ARG A 36 7.46 -9.61 -2.20
CA ARG A 36 6.50 -10.68 -1.92
C ARG A 36 5.31 -10.15 -1.13
N GLN A 37 4.13 -10.70 -1.38
CA GLN A 37 2.96 -10.58 -0.51
C GLN A 37 2.26 -11.95 -0.36
N GLY A 38 2.23 -12.50 0.85
CA GLY A 38 1.75 -13.87 1.08
C GLY A 38 2.46 -14.90 0.17
N PRO A 39 1.74 -15.74 -0.58
CA PRO A 39 2.34 -16.69 -1.52
C PRO A 39 2.80 -16.02 -2.85
N ASP A 40 2.38 -14.78 -3.12
CA ASP A 40 2.68 -14.07 -4.36
C ASP A 40 4.10 -13.50 -4.32
N THR A 41 5.01 -14.06 -5.11
CA THR A 41 6.46 -13.75 -5.05
C THR A 41 6.96 -13.12 -6.34
N GLY A 42 7.69 -12.01 -6.22
CA GLY A 42 8.23 -11.25 -7.34
C GLY A 42 8.29 -9.75 -7.06
N PRO A 43 9.16 -9.00 -7.77
CA PRO A 43 9.33 -7.57 -7.55
C PRO A 43 8.07 -6.74 -7.85
N GLN A 44 7.12 -7.30 -8.60
CA GLN A 44 5.82 -6.68 -8.83
C GLN A 44 4.93 -6.64 -7.57
N TYR A 45 5.17 -7.51 -6.57
CA TYR A 45 4.39 -7.59 -5.33
C TYR A 45 5.05 -6.89 -4.14
N ARG A 46 6.05 -6.03 -4.40
CA ARG A 46 6.73 -5.29 -3.33
C ARG A 46 5.80 -4.24 -2.71
N SER A 47 5.98 -3.97 -1.43
CA SER A 47 5.34 -2.85 -0.75
C SER A 47 5.98 -1.54 -1.19
N ALA A 48 5.20 -0.61 -1.75
CA ALA A 48 5.68 0.70 -2.19
C ALA A 48 4.59 1.78 -2.08
N ILE A 49 5.00 3.00 -1.76
CA ILE A 49 4.21 4.23 -1.80
C ILE A 49 4.83 5.14 -2.86
N PHE A 50 4.02 5.50 -3.85
CA PHE A 50 4.41 6.37 -4.97
C PHE A 50 3.85 7.78 -4.74
N TYR A 51 4.66 8.71 -4.24
CA TYR A 51 4.18 10.07 -3.91
C TYR A 51 4.16 10.98 -5.14
N HIS A 52 3.17 11.87 -5.23
CA HIS A 52 3.02 12.81 -6.34
C HIS A 52 3.65 14.19 -6.07
N ASP A 53 3.86 14.54 -4.80
CA ASP A 53 4.44 15.83 -4.39
C ASP A 53 5.20 15.70 -3.05
N ASP A 54 5.84 16.79 -2.65
CA ASP A 54 6.65 16.85 -1.42
C ASP A 54 5.82 16.73 -0.13
N GLU A 55 4.55 17.11 -0.15
CA GLU A 55 3.66 16.98 1.01
C GLU A 55 3.34 15.51 1.24
N GLN A 56 2.94 14.79 0.18
CA GLN A 56 2.76 13.35 0.20
C GLN A 56 4.03 12.61 0.60
N ARG A 57 5.22 13.02 0.12
CA ARG A 57 6.47 12.40 0.55
C ARG A 57 6.65 12.49 2.06
N LYS A 58 6.53 13.70 2.63
CA LYS A 58 6.72 13.93 4.08
C LYS A 58 5.73 13.13 4.91
N THR A 59 4.45 13.15 4.54
CA THR A 59 3.42 12.38 5.24
C THR A 59 3.66 10.88 5.11
N ALA A 60 4.08 10.39 3.94
CA ALA A 60 4.42 8.99 3.74
C ALA A 60 5.60 8.55 4.62
N GLU A 61 6.69 9.32 4.63
CA GLU A 61 7.86 9.05 5.48
C GLU A 61 7.49 9.04 6.97
N GLU A 62 6.69 10.01 7.43
CA GLU A 62 6.23 10.09 8.82
C GLU A 62 5.37 8.88 9.21
N VAL A 63 4.32 8.57 8.43
CA VAL A 63 3.42 7.45 8.72
C VAL A 63 4.18 6.12 8.64
N THR A 64 5.08 5.97 7.66
CA THR A 64 5.96 4.80 7.54
C THR A 64 6.78 4.62 8.81
N LYS A 65 7.42 5.68 9.30
CA LYS A 65 8.22 5.64 10.52
C LYS A 65 7.38 5.23 11.73
N LEU A 66 6.25 5.88 11.95
CA LEU A 66 5.36 5.60 13.09
C LEU A 66 4.83 4.17 13.05
N ALA A 67 4.35 3.70 11.88
CA ALA A 67 3.89 2.32 11.71
C ALA A 67 5.03 1.32 11.91
N ASN A 68 6.23 1.65 11.44
CA ASN A 68 7.40 0.79 11.60
C ASN A 68 7.75 0.59 13.08
N GLU A 69 7.77 1.68 13.84
CA GLU A 69 8.09 1.66 15.27
C GLU A 69 6.97 1.01 16.09
N GLN A 70 5.71 1.39 15.86
CA GLN A 70 4.59 1.07 16.75
C GLN A 70 3.88 -0.25 16.40
N TRP A 71 3.77 -0.60 15.11
CA TRP A 71 3.00 -1.75 14.67
C TRP A 71 3.89 -2.91 14.19
N TYR A 72 5.04 -2.60 13.57
CA TYR A 72 5.84 -3.58 12.83
C TYR A 72 7.24 -3.86 13.42
N LYS A 73 7.56 -3.30 14.60
CA LYS A 73 8.80 -3.58 15.35
C LYS A 73 10.08 -3.36 14.53
N GLY A 74 10.09 -2.31 13.71
CA GLY A 74 11.26 -1.92 12.92
C GLY A 74 11.50 -2.74 11.64
N LYS A 75 10.51 -3.50 11.16
CA LYS A 75 10.67 -4.44 10.04
C LYS A 75 10.06 -3.99 8.71
N ILE A 76 9.46 -2.80 8.62
CA ILE A 76 8.89 -2.31 7.37
C ILE A 76 10.00 -2.16 6.32
N VAL A 77 9.74 -2.70 5.13
CA VAL A 77 10.60 -2.60 3.94
C VAL A 77 9.97 -1.79 2.81
N THR A 78 8.84 -1.11 3.08
CA THR A 78 8.12 -0.29 2.09
C THR A 78 9.01 0.78 1.47
N GLU A 79 9.02 0.86 0.15
CA GLU A 79 9.68 1.94 -0.59
C GLU A 79 8.80 3.21 -0.58
N VAL A 80 9.37 4.38 -0.28
CA VAL A 80 8.70 5.68 -0.46
C VAL A 80 9.43 6.43 -1.57
N ILE A 81 8.85 6.44 -2.77
CA ILE A 81 9.53 6.87 -4.01
C ILE A 81 8.62 7.76 -4.86
N PRO A 82 9.17 8.63 -5.73
CA PRO A 82 8.34 9.50 -6.56
C PRO A 82 7.50 8.69 -7.54
N ALA A 83 6.26 9.11 -7.76
CA ALA A 83 5.38 8.53 -8.75
C ALA A 83 5.97 8.74 -10.15
N GLY A 84 6.09 7.64 -10.90
CA GLY A 84 6.52 7.64 -12.29
C GLY A 84 5.35 7.59 -13.26
N GLN A 85 5.64 7.16 -14.50
CA GLN A 85 4.61 6.90 -15.49
C GLN A 85 3.68 5.76 -15.04
N TRP A 86 2.37 6.01 -15.16
CA TRP A 86 1.32 5.02 -14.90
C TRP A 86 0.94 4.27 -16.17
N TRP A 87 0.63 2.98 -16.02
CA TRP A 87 0.15 2.10 -17.08
C TRP A 87 -1.06 1.34 -16.55
N ASP A 88 -2.22 1.56 -17.15
CA ASP A 88 -3.43 0.84 -16.75
C ASP A 88 -3.28 -0.65 -17.05
N ALA A 89 -3.64 -1.47 -16.05
CA ALA A 89 -3.83 -2.89 -16.24
C ALA A 89 -5.06 -3.15 -17.13
N GLU A 90 -5.12 -4.33 -17.75
CA GLU A 90 -6.23 -4.74 -18.59
C GLU A 90 -7.58 -4.65 -17.86
N GLN A 91 -8.65 -4.39 -18.61
CA GLN A 91 -9.98 -4.11 -18.06
C GLN A 91 -10.50 -5.20 -17.10
N TYR A 92 -10.15 -6.47 -17.31
CA TYR A 92 -10.61 -7.57 -16.46
C TYR A 92 -9.98 -7.56 -15.06
N HIS A 93 -8.85 -6.88 -14.86
CA HIS A 93 -8.24 -6.69 -13.54
C HIS A 93 -9.00 -5.65 -12.70
N GLN A 94 -9.69 -4.72 -13.37
CA GLN A 94 -10.43 -3.67 -12.69
C GLN A 94 -11.65 -4.26 -11.96
N LEU A 95 -11.76 -3.98 -10.66
CA LEU A 95 -12.82 -4.51 -9.80
C LEU A 95 -12.91 -6.05 -9.81
N TYR A 96 -11.79 -6.75 -10.03
CA TYR A 96 -11.75 -8.20 -10.22
C TYR A 96 -12.50 -8.98 -9.12
N LEU A 97 -12.21 -8.75 -7.83
CA LEU A 97 -12.88 -9.44 -6.72
C LEU A 97 -14.33 -9.01 -6.50
N HIS A 98 -14.71 -7.80 -6.94
CA HIS A 98 -16.11 -7.38 -6.92
C HIS A 98 -16.93 -8.13 -7.97
N ASN A 99 -16.36 -8.30 -9.17
CA ASN A 99 -17.00 -8.98 -10.30
C ASN A 99 -16.89 -10.52 -10.19
N ASN A 100 -15.91 -11.03 -9.45
CA ASN A 100 -15.70 -12.44 -9.16
C ASN A 100 -15.42 -12.65 -7.65
N PRO A 101 -16.47 -12.70 -6.81
CA PRO A 101 -16.31 -12.83 -5.36
C PRO A 101 -15.63 -14.12 -4.89
N SER A 102 -15.60 -15.16 -5.74
CA SER A 102 -14.87 -16.41 -5.52
C SER A 102 -13.46 -16.43 -6.12
N GLY A 103 -12.99 -15.30 -6.65
CA GLY A 103 -11.65 -15.14 -7.21
C GLY A 103 -10.56 -15.31 -6.15
N TYR A 104 -9.34 -15.55 -6.62
CA TYR A 104 -8.19 -15.62 -5.73
C TYR A 104 -7.97 -14.29 -5.00
N GLU A 105 -7.88 -14.36 -3.69
CA GLU A 105 -7.48 -13.27 -2.79
C GLU A 105 -6.28 -13.75 -1.97
N CYS A 106 -5.23 -12.93 -1.93
CA CYS A 106 -4.04 -13.24 -1.14
C CYS A 106 -4.42 -13.31 0.36
N PRO A 107 -4.06 -14.39 1.10
CA PRO A 107 -4.42 -14.54 2.50
C PRO A 107 -3.76 -13.49 3.42
N SER A 108 -2.79 -12.74 2.93
CA SER A 108 -2.17 -11.62 3.65
C SER A 108 -2.93 -10.30 3.51
N HIS A 109 -3.94 -10.23 2.62
CA HIS A 109 -4.85 -9.11 2.45
C HIS A 109 -6.05 -9.23 3.38
N PHE A 110 -5.93 -8.63 4.55
CA PHE A 110 -7.03 -8.48 5.50
C PHE A 110 -6.76 -7.28 6.38
N LEU A 111 -7.83 -6.66 6.89
CA LEU A 111 -7.71 -5.48 7.72
C LEU A 111 -7.20 -5.87 9.12
N ARG A 112 -5.93 -5.58 9.40
CA ARG A 112 -5.33 -5.76 10.73
C ARG A 112 -5.92 -4.74 11.71
N THR A 113 -6.09 -5.19 12.95
CA THR A 113 -6.49 -4.32 14.07
C THR A 113 -5.26 -3.84 14.79
N PHE A 114 -4.93 -2.56 14.60
CA PHE A 114 -3.90 -1.86 15.34
C PHE A 114 -4.51 -0.67 16.10
N PRO A 115 -3.91 -0.24 17.22
CA PRO A 115 -4.27 1.04 17.84
C PRO A 115 -3.90 2.20 16.91
N GLU A 116 -4.49 3.36 17.12
CA GLU A 116 -4.13 4.59 16.37
C GLU A 116 -2.64 4.91 16.49
N LEU A 117 -2.03 5.37 15.40
CA LEU A 117 -0.64 5.84 15.42
C LEU A 117 -0.53 7.11 16.26
N GLN A 118 0.31 7.07 17.28
CA GLN A 118 0.61 8.23 18.11
C GLN A 118 1.78 8.99 17.50
N GLY A 119 1.57 10.23 17.07
CA GLY A 119 2.59 11.12 16.48
C GLY A 119 3.24 12.03 17.52
#